data_AF-A3J6C7-F1
#
_entry.id   AF-A3J6C7-F1
#
_cell.length_a   1.000
_cell.length_b   1.000
_cell.length_c   1.000
_cell.angle_alpha   90.00
_cell.angle_beta   90.00
_cell.angle_gamma   90.00
#
_symmetry.space_group_name_H-M   'P 1'
#
loop_
_entity.id
_entity.type
_entity.pdbx_description
1 polymer ?
#
loop_
_entity_poly.entity_id
_entity_poly.type
_entity_poly.pdbx_seq_one_letter_code
_entity_poly.pdbx_strand_id
1 'polypeptide(L)'
;MKTIRIEKIFHHGAYRIGVFFDKDFEVIAVLKRLGATYSGSRRCWYLDYSKVSYHLLRSHFPDLVVVTESSIPTLVTGVDNRDLSPIASSSALQLGSVVSNPEHKQSVVSSDKLRLQLLPSIGKYWVFKMHFHHEISKQLLKVKGVYWNGNYKSYMVFRNEVVKKEVEGILGVSGFFGLDYFVKDSFVVKGKIKVLPHAEAVSWMEVYVPKVLLVHEKLKRFSMMRFSKSKNCYLLPAAPVVVDSLHLQFENTGIEIEILLPKNYLDKRNLPNKKQLDLSKTKKSLLDMVPEKAHLYLSGMVDTLLALNYSSSTLRTYCGAFIQFLRYFAFRNPEEISREEIIRFLGSLMERGLSATSGHSMVNGVQFYYQQVLGKRDFTFVLPRPKKEKKLPVVLTMEECLLIFKVVDNPKHKLLLLIGYGAGLRVSEIVSLKWSDILFEEHKIHVKNAKGKKDRMVMLPYSIVSSLQLYRELYKGKLYVFEGQFAGEPYSTGSVQQVMRTALKLSGLEKKATVHTLRHSFATHLLENGTDIRYIQQFLGHSSIKTTTVYTHLTKTAVDKIQSPLDRMIDLKSKKKLDE
;
A
#
# COMPACT_ATOMS: atom_id res chain seq x y z
N MET A 1 -5.98 -34.80 29.25
CA MET A 1 -5.90 -33.54 30.03
C MET A 1 -5.83 -32.37 29.07
N LYS A 2 -6.78 -31.43 29.15
CA LYS A 2 -6.90 -30.29 28.22
C LYS A 2 -6.02 -29.15 28.74
N THR A 3 -4.82 -28.98 28.17
CA THR A 3 -3.88 -27.97 28.68
C THR A 3 -4.27 -26.57 28.18
N ILE A 4 -5.02 -25.82 28.99
CA ILE A 4 -5.40 -24.43 28.69
C ILE A 4 -4.37 -23.51 29.34
N ARG A 5 -3.72 -22.67 28.53
CA ARG A 5 -2.70 -21.71 28.98
C ARG A 5 -3.30 -20.32 29.03
N ILE A 6 -3.03 -19.58 30.10
CA ILE A 6 -3.42 -18.16 30.20
C ILE A 6 -2.23 -17.25 30.41
N GLU A 7 -2.22 -16.15 29.65
CA GLU A 7 -1.14 -15.17 29.59
C GLU A 7 -1.70 -13.74 29.64
N LYS A 8 -0.96 -12.82 30.25
CA LYS A 8 -1.29 -11.39 30.22
C LYS A 8 -0.91 -10.82 28.86
N ILE A 9 -1.88 -10.30 28.11
CA ILE A 9 -1.66 -9.72 26.78
C ILE A 9 -2.08 -8.25 26.73
N PHE A 10 -1.40 -7.43 25.93
CA PHE A 10 -1.84 -6.07 25.61
C PHE A 10 -2.55 -6.05 24.25
N HIS A 11 -3.85 -5.70 24.25
CA HIS A 11 -4.72 -5.75 23.07
C HIS A 11 -5.82 -4.66 23.13
N HIS A 12 -6.02 -3.96 22.02
CA HIS A 12 -6.94 -2.80 21.92
C HIS A 12 -6.73 -1.73 23.02
N GLY A 13 -5.48 -1.39 23.33
CA GLY A 13 -5.14 -0.29 24.25
C GLY A 13 -5.31 -0.61 25.74
N ALA A 14 -5.61 -1.85 26.11
CA ALA A 14 -5.72 -2.30 27.50
C ALA A 14 -5.08 -3.69 27.70
N TYR A 15 -4.73 -4.00 28.95
CA TYR A 15 -4.35 -5.36 29.33
C TYR A 15 -5.57 -6.27 29.36
N ARG A 16 -5.38 -7.51 28.89
CA ARG A 16 -6.39 -8.56 28.78
C ARG A 16 -5.79 -9.89 29.24
N ILE A 17 -6.64 -10.83 29.64
CA ILE A 17 -6.25 -12.22 29.88
C ILE A 17 -6.41 -12.96 28.56
N GLY A 18 -5.31 -13.38 27.94
CA GLY A 18 -5.31 -14.22 26.75
C GLY A 18 -5.37 -15.70 27.12
N VAL A 19 -6.22 -16.46 26.44
CA VAL A 19 -6.47 -17.88 26.65
C VAL A 19 -6.06 -18.65 25.39
N PHE A 20 -5.08 -19.54 25.54
CA PHE A 20 -4.44 -20.33 24.49
C PHE A 20 -4.70 -21.82 24.72
N PHE A 21 -5.23 -22.49 23.70
CA PHE A 21 -5.54 -23.92 23.72
C PHE A 21 -5.61 -24.44 22.27
N ASP A 22 -5.41 -25.75 22.09
CA ASP A 22 -5.61 -26.39 20.79
C ASP A 22 -7.09 -26.41 20.42
N LYS A 23 -7.40 -26.31 19.12
CA LYS A 23 -8.75 -26.01 18.61
C LYS A 23 -9.81 -27.04 19.08
N ASP A 24 -10.49 -26.72 20.17
CA ASP A 24 -11.56 -27.51 20.79
C ASP A 24 -12.86 -26.69 20.86
N PHE A 25 -13.95 -27.26 20.31
CA PHE A 25 -15.25 -26.60 20.23
C PHE A 25 -15.95 -26.44 21.58
N GLU A 26 -15.71 -27.33 22.54
CA GLU A 26 -16.32 -27.26 23.87
C GLU A 26 -15.74 -26.10 24.69
N VAL A 27 -14.42 -25.93 24.63
CA VAL A 27 -13.71 -24.83 25.29
C VAL A 27 -14.12 -23.48 24.70
N ILE A 28 -14.28 -23.40 23.37
CA ILE A 28 -14.78 -22.20 22.69
C ILE A 28 -16.20 -21.85 23.14
N ALA A 29 -17.08 -22.84 23.29
CA ALA A 29 -18.46 -22.60 23.72
C ALA A 29 -18.55 -22.06 25.15
N VAL A 30 -17.71 -22.56 26.06
CA VAL A 30 -17.60 -22.05 27.43
C VAL A 30 -17.01 -20.63 27.44
N LEU A 31 -15.93 -20.37 26.70
CA LEU A 31 -15.31 -19.05 26.62
C LEU A 31 -16.25 -17.98 26.04
N LYS A 32 -17.07 -18.32 25.05
CA LYS A 32 -18.11 -17.41 24.52
C LYS A 32 -19.17 -17.09 25.56
N ARG A 33 -19.58 -18.05 26.40
CA ARG A 33 -20.53 -17.82 27.51
C ARG A 33 -19.93 -16.90 28.58
N LEU A 34 -18.62 -16.96 28.78
CA LEU A 34 -17.89 -16.07 29.69
C LEU A 34 -17.62 -14.67 29.11
N GLY A 35 -18.08 -14.38 27.89
CA GLY A 35 -17.88 -13.08 27.23
C GLY A 35 -16.51 -12.90 26.57
N ALA A 36 -15.75 -13.98 26.35
CA ALA A 36 -14.46 -13.90 25.69
C ALA A 36 -14.60 -13.60 24.19
N THR A 37 -13.68 -12.81 23.65
CA THR A 37 -13.64 -12.47 22.22
C THR A 37 -12.37 -13.00 21.56
N TYR A 38 -12.47 -13.42 20.29
CA TYR A 38 -11.31 -13.95 19.57
C TYR A 38 -10.48 -12.83 18.95
N SER A 39 -9.18 -12.79 19.24
CA SER A 39 -8.23 -11.91 18.57
C SER A 39 -7.54 -12.66 17.43
N GLY A 40 -7.80 -12.25 16.19
CA GLY A 40 -7.09 -12.77 15.01
C GLY A 40 -5.61 -12.37 14.97
N SER A 41 -5.23 -11.24 15.57
CA SER A 41 -3.83 -10.75 15.59
C SER A 41 -2.97 -11.47 16.62
N ARG A 42 -3.55 -11.85 17.77
CA ARG A 42 -2.89 -12.61 18.84
C ARG A 42 -3.16 -14.12 18.78
N ARG A 43 -4.05 -14.56 17.89
CA ARG A 43 -4.49 -15.96 17.69
C ARG A 43 -5.01 -16.63 18.96
N CYS A 44 -5.61 -15.88 19.87
CA CYS A 44 -6.13 -16.36 21.14
C CYS A 44 -7.50 -15.76 21.48
N TRP A 45 -8.22 -16.39 22.41
CA TRP A 45 -9.42 -15.81 23.02
C TRP A 45 -9.00 -14.90 24.15
N TYR A 46 -9.66 -13.76 24.35
CA TYR A 46 -9.29 -12.84 25.43
C TYR A 46 -10.48 -12.29 26.21
N LEU A 47 -10.21 -11.99 27.48
CA LEU A 47 -11.13 -11.42 28.47
C LEU A 47 -10.50 -10.20 29.13
N ASP A 48 -11.33 -9.41 29.81
CA ASP A 48 -10.88 -8.22 30.55
C ASP A 48 -9.92 -8.62 31.67
N TYR A 49 -8.84 -7.87 31.83
CA TYR A 49 -7.86 -8.10 32.88
C TYR A 49 -8.41 -7.66 34.24
N SER A 50 -9.24 -8.53 34.82
CA SER A 50 -9.90 -8.32 36.11
C SER A 50 -9.80 -9.58 36.99
N LYS A 51 -9.84 -9.40 38.32
CA LYS A 51 -9.90 -10.52 39.26
C LYS A 51 -11.14 -11.39 39.01
N VAL A 52 -12.27 -10.80 38.64
CA VAL A 52 -13.53 -11.51 38.37
C VAL A 52 -13.37 -12.45 37.17
N SER A 53 -12.82 -11.95 36.06
CA SER A 53 -12.56 -12.74 34.85
C SER A 53 -11.63 -13.94 35.12
N TYR A 54 -10.62 -13.75 35.97
CA TYR A 54 -9.67 -14.81 36.34
C TYR A 54 -10.33 -15.92 37.17
N HIS A 55 -11.14 -15.57 38.17
CA HIS A 55 -11.84 -16.56 39.00
C HIS A 55 -12.89 -17.33 38.18
N LEU A 56 -13.58 -16.68 37.25
CA LEU A 56 -14.51 -17.32 36.32
C LEU A 56 -13.81 -18.31 35.38
N LEU A 57 -12.60 -17.99 34.90
CA LEU A 57 -11.81 -18.94 34.13
C LEU A 57 -11.41 -20.15 34.98
N ARG A 58 -10.96 -19.92 36.22
CA ARG A 58 -10.49 -20.97 37.13
C ARG A 58 -11.60 -21.90 37.63
N SER A 59 -12.84 -21.42 37.74
CA SER A 59 -13.98 -22.27 38.11
C SER A 59 -14.39 -23.23 36.99
N HIS A 60 -14.31 -22.79 35.73
CA HIS A 60 -14.68 -23.60 34.58
C HIS A 60 -13.54 -24.48 34.05
N PHE A 61 -12.30 -24.10 34.31
CA PHE A 61 -11.11 -24.82 33.88
C PHE A 61 -10.14 -24.97 35.06
N PRO A 62 -10.26 -26.04 35.86
CA PRO A 62 -9.41 -26.26 37.02
C PRO A 62 -7.94 -26.51 36.64
N ASP A 63 -7.67 -27.06 35.46
CA ASP A 63 -6.33 -27.40 34.93
C ASP A 63 -5.68 -26.26 34.13
N LEU A 64 -5.85 -25.00 34.56
CA LEU A 64 -5.27 -23.83 33.90
C LEU A 64 -3.78 -23.68 34.22
N VAL A 65 -2.95 -23.59 33.18
CA VAL A 65 -1.53 -23.26 33.30
C VAL A 65 -1.37 -21.75 33.15
N VAL A 66 -1.04 -21.07 34.26
CA VAL A 66 -0.73 -19.63 34.25
C VAL A 66 0.73 -19.44 33.86
N VAL A 67 0.96 -18.72 32.77
CA VAL A 67 2.31 -18.39 32.31
C VAL A 67 2.62 -16.96 32.74
N THR A 68 3.39 -16.83 33.83
CA THR A 68 3.96 -15.57 34.31
C THR A 68 5.32 -15.33 33.64
N GLU A 69 5.68 -14.06 33.41
CA GLU A 69 6.88 -13.62 32.67
C GLU A 69 8.21 -14.22 33.16
N SER A 70 8.25 -14.85 34.34
CA SER A 70 9.40 -15.56 34.92
C SER A 70 9.60 -17.02 34.46
N SER A 71 8.77 -17.55 33.55
CA SER A 71 8.82 -18.97 33.12
C SER A 71 9.11 -19.19 31.63
N ILE A 72 9.72 -18.20 30.97
CA ILE A 72 10.16 -18.28 29.57
C ILE A 72 11.69 -18.42 29.56
N PRO A 73 12.27 -19.52 29.01
CA PRO A 73 13.68 -19.54 28.65
C PRO A 73 13.91 -18.52 27.54
N THR A 74 14.71 -17.51 27.87
CA THR A 74 14.96 -16.30 27.10
C THR A 74 15.55 -16.62 25.71
N LEU A 75 14.84 -16.25 24.65
CA LEU A 75 15.47 -15.79 23.40
C LEU A 75 15.26 -14.28 23.35
N VAL A 76 16.31 -13.57 23.73
CA VAL A 76 16.39 -12.11 23.77
C VAL A 76 16.28 -11.56 22.34
N THR A 77 15.31 -10.67 22.12
CA THR A 77 15.52 -9.45 21.33
C THR A 77 15.00 -8.29 22.15
N GLY A 78 15.86 -7.71 22.97
CA GLY A 78 15.59 -6.45 23.65
C GLY A 78 15.88 -5.29 22.70
N VAL A 79 14.96 -4.34 22.64
CA VAL A 79 15.28 -2.92 22.55
C VAL A 79 14.49 -2.29 23.68
N ASP A 80 15.18 -1.83 24.72
CA ASP A 80 14.56 -1.03 25.76
C ASP A 80 15.41 0.20 26.11
N ASN A 81 14.68 1.19 26.60
CA ASN A 81 15.05 2.58 26.79
C ASN A 81 16.14 2.84 27.86
N ARG A 82 16.94 3.88 27.54
CA ARG A 82 17.42 5.02 28.36
C ARG A 82 18.42 4.83 29.50
N ASP A 83 19.39 5.77 29.44
CA ASP A 83 20.10 6.48 30.51
C ASP A 83 21.01 5.71 31.48
N LEU A 84 22.29 5.69 31.06
CA LEU A 84 23.50 6.08 31.81
C LEU A 84 23.67 5.70 33.30
N SER A 85 24.51 4.66 33.47
CA SER A 85 25.73 4.54 34.32
C SER A 85 25.62 4.54 35.86
N PRO A 86 26.62 4.05 36.62
CA PRO A 86 27.97 3.63 36.21
C PRO A 86 28.48 2.31 36.83
N ILE A 87 29.72 1.99 36.47
CA ILE A 87 30.80 1.41 37.28
C ILE A 87 31.36 0.11 36.68
N ALA A 88 32.66 0.24 36.43
CA ALA A 88 33.58 -0.65 35.74
C ALA A 88 33.85 -1.96 36.48
N SER A 89 34.44 -2.90 35.74
CA SER A 89 35.69 -3.64 36.04
C SER A 89 35.59 -5.02 35.38
N SER A 90 36.36 -5.29 34.31
CA SER A 90 37.51 -6.22 34.34
C SER A 90 37.25 -7.49 35.15
N SER A 91 37.37 -8.72 34.65
CA SER A 91 38.55 -9.35 34.04
C SER A 91 38.11 -10.75 33.57
N ALA A 92 38.54 -11.24 32.41
CA ALA A 92 39.60 -12.24 32.25
C ALA A 92 39.24 -13.71 32.57
N LEU A 93 39.75 -14.59 31.69
CA LEU A 93 40.11 -16.01 31.85
C LEU A 93 39.08 -17.11 31.49
N GLN A 94 39.24 -17.60 30.26
CA GLN A 94 39.82 -18.91 29.89
C GLN A 94 39.32 -20.24 30.51
N LEU A 95 39.15 -21.18 29.57
CA LEU A 95 39.65 -22.58 29.51
C LEU A 95 38.76 -23.76 29.93
N GLY A 96 38.68 -24.71 28.98
CA GLY A 96 38.50 -26.16 29.17
C GLY A 96 37.06 -26.64 29.36
N SER A 97 36.65 -27.85 28.96
CA SER A 97 37.30 -28.96 28.28
C SER A 97 36.20 -29.93 27.81
N VAL A 98 36.55 -30.72 26.81
CA VAL A 98 35.73 -31.73 26.14
C VAL A 98 35.45 -32.91 27.07
N VAL A 99 34.18 -33.33 27.16
CA VAL A 99 33.80 -34.73 27.44
C VAL A 99 32.67 -35.12 26.50
N SER A 100 32.95 -36.16 25.72
CA SER A 100 32.08 -36.85 24.77
C SER A 100 30.92 -37.56 25.46
N ASN A 101 29.72 -37.44 24.89
CA ASN A 101 28.54 -38.24 25.25
C ASN A 101 28.27 -39.26 24.12
N PRO A 102 27.91 -40.52 24.42
CA PRO A 102 27.77 -41.57 23.41
C PRO A 102 26.40 -41.52 22.71
N GLU A 103 26.47 -41.69 21.39
CA GLU A 103 25.48 -42.25 20.47
C GLU A 103 23.98 -42.13 20.82
N HIS A 104 23.32 -41.14 20.21
CA HIS A 104 21.95 -41.30 19.74
C HIS A 104 21.95 -41.32 18.21
N LYS A 105 21.66 -42.51 17.65
CA LYS A 105 21.46 -42.82 16.22
C LYS A 105 20.80 -41.65 15.46
N GLN A 106 21.58 -40.94 14.66
CA GLN A 106 21.04 -40.23 13.51
C GLN A 106 20.65 -41.26 12.46
N SER A 107 19.35 -41.47 12.27
CA SER A 107 18.85 -42.17 11.09
C SER A 107 19.17 -41.32 9.86
N VAL A 108 20.26 -41.63 9.17
CA VAL A 108 20.55 -41.12 7.83
C VAL A 108 19.43 -41.64 6.91
N VAL A 109 18.49 -40.77 6.55
CA VAL A 109 17.45 -41.08 5.57
C VAL A 109 18.12 -41.15 4.21
N SER A 110 18.17 -42.34 3.60
CA SER A 110 18.66 -42.47 2.23
C SER A 110 17.71 -41.78 1.24
N SER A 111 18.28 -41.12 0.22
CA SER A 111 17.57 -40.39 -0.84
C SER A 111 16.52 -41.24 -1.58
N ASP A 112 16.66 -42.57 -1.58
CA ASP A 112 15.73 -43.51 -2.22
C ASP A 112 14.33 -43.54 -1.57
N LYS A 113 14.21 -43.22 -0.28
CA LYS A 113 12.90 -43.24 0.42
C LYS A 113 12.01 -42.03 0.09
N LEU A 114 12.59 -40.93 -0.40
CA LEU A 114 11.84 -39.69 -0.62
C LEU A 114 11.19 -39.60 -2.01
N ARG A 115 11.57 -40.48 -2.96
CA ARG A 115 11.11 -40.50 -4.37
C ARG A 115 11.01 -39.07 -4.93
N LEU A 116 12.14 -38.40 -4.99
CA LEU A 116 12.25 -37.02 -5.46
C LEU A 116 12.00 -36.98 -6.97
N GLN A 117 11.04 -36.16 -7.40
CA GLN A 117 10.74 -35.93 -8.82
C GLN A 117 10.94 -34.44 -9.12
N LEU A 118 11.95 -34.11 -9.91
CA LEU A 118 12.14 -32.76 -10.42
C LEU A 118 11.14 -32.49 -11.55
N LEU A 119 10.43 -31.37 -11.47
CA LEU A 119 9.46 -30.92 -12.47
C LEU A 119 10.05 -29.75 -13.28
N PRO A 120 9.47 -29.44 -14.45
CA PRO A 120 9.84 -28.26 -15.22
C PRO A 120 9.82 -27.01 -14.34
N SER A 121 10.91 -26.26 -14.40
CA SER A 121 11.17 -25.16 -13.50
C SER A 121 10.32 -23.93 -13.89
N ILE A 122 9.68 -23.29 -12.93
CA ILE A 122 8.63 -22.26 -13.18
C ILE A 122 9.17 -20.88 -12.83
N GLY A 123 9.50 -20.09 -13.86
CA GLY A 123 10.02 -18.73 -13.69
C GLY A 123 11.22 -18.70 -12.74
N LYS A 124 11.11 -17.94 -11.65
CA LYS A 124 12.16 -17.81 -10.62
C LYS A 124 12.27 -19.00 -9.65
N TYR A 125 11.55 -20.10 -9.89
CA TYR A 125 11.52 -21.26 -9.01
C TYR A 125 11.94 -22.55 -9.72
N TRP A 126 12.66 -23.43 -9.03
CA TRP A 126 12.67 -24.87 -9.29
C TRP A 126 11.45 -25.51 -8.64
N VAL A 127 10.89 -26.53 -9.27
CA VAL A 127 9.70 -27.22 -8.76
C VAL A 127 10.01 -28.68 -8.62
N PHE A 128 9.70 -29.27 -7.47
CA PHE A 128 9.88 -30.70 -7.27
C PHE A 128 8.76 -31.29 -6.42
N LYS A 129 8.58 -32.59 -6.54
CA LYS A 129 7.69 -33.40 -5.71
C LYS A 129 8.53 -34.37 -4.90
N MET A 130 8.05 -34.66 -3.69
CA MET A 130 8.59 -35.70 -2.82
C MET A 130 7.43 -36.39 -2.11
N HIS A 131 7.66 -37.62 -1.66
CA HIS A 131 6.72 -38.25 -0.75
C HIS A 131 6.65 -37.46 0.55
N PHE A 132 5.44 -37.33 1.09
CA PHE A 132 5.22 -36.50 2.25
C PHE A 132 5.96 -37.06 3.47
N HIS A 133 6.93 -36.31 3.96
CA HIS A 133 7.63 -36.59 5.20
C HIS A 133 7.51 -35.38 6.12
N HIS A 134 6.93 -35.56 7.31
CA HIS A 134 6.52 -34.45 8.18
C HIS A 134 7.70 -33.57 8.62
N GLU A 135 8.82 -34.17 9.02
CA GLU A 135 9.99 -33.42 9.51
C GLU A 135 10.71 -32.63 8.41
N ILE A 136 11.03 -33.29 7.28
CA ILE A 136 11.66 -32.68 6.11
C ILE A 136 10.77 -31.57 5.53
N SER A 137 9.45 -31.80 5.44
CA SER A 137 8.51 -30.76 4.99
C SER A 137 8.53 -29.52 5.87
N LYS A 138 8.62 -29.72 7.19
CA LYS A 138 8.71 -28.62 8.18
C LYS A 138 10.04 -27.88 8.06
N GLN A 139 11.14 -28.57 7.78
CA GLN A 139 12.45 -27.96 7.55
C GLN A 139 12.48 -27.17 6.24
N LEU A 140 11.97 -27.74 5.13
CA LEU A 140 11.89 -27.07 3.85
C LEU A 140 11.08 -25.77 3.91
N LEU A 141 9.93 -25.77 4.58
CA LEU A 141 9.07 -24.58 4.69
C LEU A 141 9.61 -23.49 5.63
N LYS A 142 10.65 -23.79 6.42
CA LYS A 142 11.37 -22.76 7.19
C LYS A 142 12.37 -21.98 6.33
N VAL A 143 12.83 -22.55 5.22
CA VAL A 143 13.80 -21.90 4.33
C VAL A 143 13.15 -20.74 3.58
N LYS A 144 13.75 -19.56 3.69
CA LYS A 144 13.26 -18.32 3.05
C LYS A 144 13.46 -18.42 1.53
N GLY A 145 12.39 -18.70 0.81
CA GLY A 145 12.43 -18.90 -0.64
C GLY A 145 11.84 -20.24 -1.09
N VAL A 146 11.45 -21.10 -0.15
CA VAL A 146 10.71 -22.34 -0.42
C VAL A 146 9.24 -22.16 -0.09
N TYR A 147 8.37 -22.63 -0.98
CA TYR A 147 6.93 -22.50 -0.87
C TYR A 147 6.24 -23.81 -1.21
N TRP A 148 5.17 -24.14 -0.49
CA TRP A 148 4.27 -25.22 -0.87
C TRP A 148 3.19 -24.69 -1.82
N ASN A 149 3.05 -25.32 -2.98
CA ASN A 149 1.96 -25.03 -3.90
C ASN A 149 0.85 -26.09 -3.75
N GLY A 150 -0.25 -25.69 -3.10
CA GLY A 150 -1.38 -26.58 -2.84
C GLY A 150 -2.11 -27.07 -4.09
N ASN A 151 -2.11 -26.29 -5.18
CA ASN A 151 -2.82 -26.66 -6.41
C ASN A 151 -2.11 -27.79 -7.16
N TYR A 152 -0.78 -27.76 -7.20
CA TYR A 152 0.04 -28.73 -7.93
C TYR A 152 0.66 -29.82 -7.04
N LYS A 153 0.40 -29.75 -5.72
CA LYS A 153 0.98 -30.62 -4.69
C LYS A 153 2.50 -30.76 -4.86
N SER A 154 3.19 -29.62 -4.96
CA SER A 154 4.62 -29.55 -5.25
C SER A 154 5.32 -28.45 -4.45
N TYR A 155 6.60 -28.63 -4.18
CA TYR A 155 7.46 -27.62 -3.58
C TYR A 155 8.04 -26.71 -4.65
N MET A 156 8.04 -25.41 -4.38
CA MET A 156 8.63 -24.37 -5.23
C MET A 156 9.82 -23.77 -4.49
N VAL A 157 11.01 -23.89 -5.06
CA VAL A 157 12.29 -23.45 -4.47
C VAL A 157 12.84 -22.30 -5.28
N PHE A 158 13.15 -21.17 -4.67
CA PHE A 158 13.68 -20.01 -5.38
C PHE A 158 15.05 -20.34 -6.01
N ARG A 159 15.26 -19.97 -7.28
CA ARG A 159 16.50 -20.25 -8.03
C ARG A 159 17.65 -19.35 -7.60
N ASN A 160 18.22 -19.66 -6.45
CA ASN A 160 19.35 -18.96 -5.86
C ASN A 160 20.33 -19.98 -5.31
N GLU A 161 21.63 -19.71 -5.43
CA GLU A 161 22.68 -20.65 -5.00
C GLU A 161 22.62 -20.96 -3.49
N VAL A 162 22.31 -19.96 -2.67
CA VAL A 162 22.19 -20.12 -1.21
C VAL A 162 21.00 -21.03 -0.87
N VAL A 163 19.84 -20.75 -1.48
CA VAL A 163 18.62 -21.54 -1.28
C VAL A 163 18.79 -22.96 -1.83
N LYS A 164 19.51 -23.12 -2.95
CA LYS A 164 19.86 -24.43 -3.52
C LYS A 164 20.61 -25.28 -2.51
N LYS A 165 21.72 -24.75 -1.96
CA LYS A 165 22.58 -25.47 -1.00
C LYS A 165 21.81 -25.86 0.26
N GLU A 166 20.96 -24.96 0.78
CA GLU A 166 20.12 -25.24 1.96
C GLU A 166 19.10 -26.35 1.69
N VAL A 167 18.40 -26.31 0.55
CA VAL A 167 17.38 -27.31 0.21
C VAL A 167 18.01 -28.66 -0.12
N GLU A 168 19.12 -28.68 -0.85
CA GLU A 168 19.90 -29.89 -1.16
C GLU A 168 20.46 -30.54 0.12
N GLY A 169 20.93 -29.72 1.07
CA GLY A 169 21.34 -30.19 2.40
C GLY A 169 20.20 -30.80 3.23
N ILE A 170 19.00 -30.22 3.19
CA ILE A 170 17.81 -30.77 3.87
C ILE A 170 17.33 -32.08 3.22
N LEU A 171 17.45 -32.20 1.90
CA LEU A 171 17.03 -33.38 1.16
C LEU A 171 18.09 -34.50 1.12
N GLY A 172 19.31 -34.22 1.58
CA GLY A 172 20.43 -35.18 1.56
C GLY A 172 20.90 -35.55 0.15
N VAL A 173 20.74 -34.64 -0.83
CA VAL A 173 21.11 -34.87 -2.24
C VAL A 173 22.02 -33.74 -2.72
N SER A 174 23.08 -34.06 -3.48
CA SER A 174 23.93 -33.06 -4.12
C SER A 174 23.59 -32.92 -5.60
N GLY A 175 23.43 -31.69 -6.10
CA GLY A 175 23.20 -31.42 -7.52
C GLY A 175 21.81 -31.83 -8.05
N PHE A 176 20.80 -31.92 -7.18
CA PHE A 176 19.42 -32.24 -7.56
C PHE A 176 18.77 -31.14 -8.41
N PHE A 177 19.14 -29.88 -8.17
CA PHE A 177 18.75 -28.76 -9.02
C PHE A 177 19.85 -28.45 -10.04
N GLY A 178 19.48 -28.09 -11.27
CA GLY A 178 20.43 -27.72 -12.33
C GLY A 178 21.35 -26.54 -11.96
N LEU A 179 22.29 -26.22 -12.85
CA LEU A 179 23.19 -25.06 -12.72
C LEU A 179 22.54 -23.74 -13.17
N ASP A 180 21.24 -23.76 -13.49
CA ASP A 180 20.48 -22.61 -13.99
C ASP A 180 20.10 -21.66 -12.84
N TYR A 181 20.99 -20.73 -12.51
CA TYR A 181 20.72 -19.68 -11.53
C TYR A 181 19.89 -18.55 -12.13
N PHE A 182 19.19 -17.78 -11.28
CA PHE A 182 18.40 -16.63 -11.71
C PHE A 182 19.31 -15.50 -12.23
N VAL A 183 19.73 -15.60 -13.48
CA VAL A 183 20.12 -14.46 -14.30
C VAL A 183 18.82 -13.72 -14.60
N LYS A 184 18.77 -12.41 -14.30
CA LYS A 184 17.66 -11.55 -14.70
C LYS A 184 17.47 -11.69 -16.22
N ASP A 185 16.32 -12.22 -16.61
CA ASP A 185 15.72 -12.11 -17.95
C ASP A 185 16.48 -12.72 -19.15
N SER A 186 16.88 -14.00 -19.08
CA SER A 186 17.23 -14.77 -20.29
C SER A 186 16.55 -16.14 -20.34
N PHE A 187 15.22 -16.16 -20.17
CA PHE A 187 14.43 -17.35 -20.55
C PHE A 187 14.17 -17.33 -22.06
N VAL A 188 14.86 -18.18 -22.80
CA VAL A 188 14.57 -18.44 -24.22
C VAL A 188 13.38 -19.40 -24.31
N VAL A 189 12.17 -18.87 -24.21
CA VAL A 189 10.96 -19.63 -24.58
C VAL A 189 10.73 -19.45 -26.07
N LYS A 190 10.69 -20.55 -26.82
CA LYS A 190 10.30 -20.55 -28.23
C LYS A 190 8.77 -20.56 -28.34
N GLY A 191 8.22 -19.62 -29.11
CA GLY A 191 6.77 -19.53 -29.34
C GLY A 191 6.45 -18.43 -30.37
N LYS A 192 5.22 -18.44 -30.89
CA LYS A 192 4.75 -17.41 -31.84
C LYS A 192 3.54 -16.69 -31.29
N ILE A 193 3.60 -15.36 -31.22
CA ILE A 193 2.45 -14.50 -30.95
C ILE A 193 1.92 -14.03 -32.29
N LYS A 194 0.63 -14.30 -32.57
CA LYS A 194 -0.04 -13.83 -33.80
C LYS A 194 -0.98 -12.68 -33.46
N VAL A 195 -0.85 -11.58 -34.18
CA VAL A 195 -1.72 -10.41 -34.05
C VAL A 195 -2.59 -10.29 -35.30
N LEU A 196 -3.91 -10.37 -35.13
CA LEU A 196 -4.94 -10.34 -36.18
C LEU A 196 -5.89 -9.15 -35.98
N PRO A 197 -6.54 -8.64 -37.04
CA PRO A 197 -7.58 -7.62 -36.91
C PRO A 197 -8.83 -8.20 -36.24
N HIS A 198 -9.53 -7.38 -35.47
CA HIS A 198 -10.81 -7.73 -34.87
C HIS A 198 -11.95 -7.37 -35.83
N ALA A 199 -12.66 -8.39 -36.33
CA ALA A 199 -13.66 -8.23 -37.40
C ALA A 199 -14.78 -7.23 -37.09
N GLU A 200 -15.26 -7.17 -35.84
CA GLU A 200 -16.41 -6.32 -35.46
C GLU A 200 -16.01 -4.94 -34.95
N ALA A 201 -14.75 -4.74 -34.57
CA ALA A 201 -14.33 -3.55 -33.84
C ALA A 201 -12.88 -3.20 -34.20
N VAL A 202 -12.73 -2.30 -35.18
CA VAL A 202 -11.44 -1.84 -35.73
C VAL A 202 -10.54 -1.21 -34.65
N SER A 203 -11.11 -0.76 -33.53
CA SER A 203 -10.36 -0.23 -32.39
C SER A 203 -9.60 -1.29 -31.58
N TRP A 204 -9.82 -2.58 -31.85
CA TRP A 204 -9.19 -3.70 -31.15
C TRP A 204 -8.40 -4.58 -32.12
N MET A 205 -7.34 -5.21 -31.61
CA MET A 205 -6.60 -6.27 -32.29
C MET A 205 -6.63 -7.54 -31.44
N GLU A 206 -6.72 -8.67 -32.13
CA GLU A 206 -6.73 -10.01 -31.53
C GLU A 206 -5.30 -10.51 -31.42
N VAL A 207 -4.89 -10.89 -30.21
CA VAL A 207 -3.55 -11.38 -29.90
C VAL A 207 -3.66 -12.81 -29.43
N TYR A 208 -3.20 -13.72 -30.29
CA TYR A 208 -3.11 -15.15 -30.03
C TYR A 208 -1.72 -15.46 -29.49
N VAL A 209 -1.67 -16.17 -28.38
CA VAL A 209 -0.41 -16.48 -27.68
C VAL A 209 -0.23 -17.95 -27.44
N PRO A 210 1.04 -18.42 -27.38
CA PRO A 210 1.32 -19.80 -27.02
C PRO A 210 0.85 -20.06 -25.58
N LYS A 211 0.52 -21.31 -25.25
CA LYS A 211 0.10 -21.77 -23.91
C LYS A 211 1.25 -21.75 -22.89
N VAL A 212 1.98 -20.63 -22.82
CA VAL A 212 3.10 -20.39 -21.93
C VAL A 212 2.64 -19.41 -20.87
N LEU A 213 2.57 -19.88 -19.62
CA LEU A 213 2.05 -19.11 -18.49
C LEU A 213 2.66 -17.70 -18.37
N LEU A 214 3.96 -17.58 -18.62
CA LEU A 214 4.69 -16.31 -18.51
C LEU A 214 4.26 -15.29 -19.59
N VAL A 215 3.93 -15.76 -20.80
CA VAL A 215 3.38 -14.91 -21.88
C VAL A 215 1.99 -14.40 -21.49
N HIS A 216 1.15 -15.29 -20.95
CA HIS A 216 -0.15 -14.92 -20.42
C HIS A 216 -0.04 -13.90 -19.26
N GLU A 217 0.93 -14.05 -18.36
CA GLU A 217 1.15 -13.08 -17.28
C GLU A 217 1.64 -11.72 -17.79
N LYS A 218 2.57 -11.70 -18.76
CA LYS A 218 3.05 -10.48 -19.40
C LYS A 218 1.90 -9.76 -20.12
N LEU A 219 1.07 -10.49 -20.87
CA LEU A 219 -0.10 -9.93 -21.54
C LEU A 219 -1.20 -9.47 -20.59
N LYS A 220 -1.44 -10.19 -19.48
CA LYS A 220 -2.32 -9.71 -18.39
C LYS A 220 -1.85 -8.41 -17.77
N ARG A 221 -0.56 -8.13 -17.96
CA ARG A 221 0.07 -6.83 -17.79
C ARG A 221 -0.78 -5.72 -18.42
N PHE A 222 -0.94 -5.83 -19.74
CA PHE A 222 -1.25 -4.73 -20.65
C PHE A 222 -2.49 -3.95 -20.24
N SER A 223 -2.37 -2.62 -20.29
CA SER A 223 -3.49 -1.76 -19.95
C SER A 223 -4.65 -2.00 -20.92
N MET A 224 -5.85 -2.03 -20.36
CA MET A 224 -7.09 -2.25 -21.11
C MET A 224 -7.19 -3.61 -21.82
N MET A 225 -6.31 -4.57 -21.52
CA MET A 225 -6.42 -5.95 -22.00
C MET A 225 -7.79 -6.55 -21.61
N ARG A 226 -8.41 -7.23 -22.57
CA ARG A 226 -9.57 -8.10 -22.32
C ARG A 226 -9.27 -9.50 -22.81
N PHE A 227 -9.82 -10.51 -22.15
CA PHE A 227 -9.75 -11.88 -22.63
C PHE A 227 -11.09 -12.27 -23.24
N SER A 228 -11.09 -12.65 -24.52
CA SER A 228 -12.28 -13.13 -25.20
C SER A 228 -12.38 -14.64 -25.02
N LYS A 229 -13.43 -15.11 -24.32
CA LYS A 229 -13.67 -16.55 -24.14
C LYS A 229 -14.10 -17.23 -25.45
N SER A 230 -14.85 -16.53 -26.31
CA SER A 230 -15.36 -17.08 -27.56
C SER A 230 -14.25 -17.37 -28.58
N LYS A 231 -13.28 -16.46 -28.69
CA LYS A 231 -12.14 -16.58 -29.61
C LYS A 231 -10.86 -17.13 -28.96
N ASN A 232 -10.89 -17.36 -27.64
CA ASN A 232 -9.75 -17.80 -26.83
C ASN A 232 -8.46 -16.98 -27.07
N CYS A 233 -8.62 -15.66 -27.19
CA CYS A 233 -7.56 -14.72 -27.50
C CYS A 233 -7.58 -13.50 -26.57
N TYR A 234 -6.47 -12.76 -26.54
CA TYR A 234 -6.41 -11.46 -25.89
C TYR A 234 -6.84 -10.36 -26.85
N LEU A 235 -7.59 -9.38 -26.36
CA LEU A 235 -7.95 -8.18 -27.09
C LEU A 235 -7.13 -7.01 -26.53
N LEU A 236 -6.38 -6.37 -27.41
CA LEU A 236 -5.61 -5.16 -27.13
C LEU A 236 -6.08 -4.01 -28.02
N PRO A 237 -5.95 -2.73 -27.59
CA PRO A 237 -6.27 -1.61 -28.46
C PRO A 237 -5.37 -1.57 -29.71
N ALA A 238 -5.96 -1.32 -30.88
CA ALA A 238 -5.29 -1.23 -32.16
C ALA A 238 -4.59 0.12 -32.35
N ALA A 239 -3.59 0.40 -31.51
CA ALA A 239 -2.80 1.62 -31.53
C ALA A 239 -1.30 1.32 -31.69
N PRO A 240 -0.52 2.15 -32.41
CA PRO A 240 0.91 1.91 -32.65
C PRO A 240 1.71 1.70 -31.35
N VAL A 241 1.44 2.51 -30.32
CA VAL A 241 2.13 2.46 -29.02
C VAL A 241 1.96 1.11 -28.32
N VAL A 242 0.82 0.43 -28.54
CA VAL A 242 0.54 -0.87 -27.93
C VAL A 242 1.34 -1.97 -28.61
N VAL A 243 1.49 -1.89 -29.93
CA VAL A 243 2.34 -2.79 -30.72
C VAL A 243 3.82 -2.61 -30.35
N ASP A 244 4.30 -1.37 -30.26
CA ASP A 244 5.65 -1.06 -29.79
C ASP A 244 5.92 -1.65 -28.40
N SER A 245 4.93 -1.54 -27.50
CA SER A 245 5.00 -2.11 -26.15
C SER A 245 5.02 -3.63 -26.17
N LEU A 246 4.33 -4.27 -27.12
CA LEU A 246 4.32 -5.71 -27.33
C LEU A 246 5.72 -6.19 -27.74
N HIS A 247 6.33 -5.54 -28.72
CA HIS A 247 7.72 -5.85 -29.11
C HIS A 247 8.68 -5.66 -27.93
N LEU A 248 8.63 -4.51 -27.24
CA LEU A 248 9.53 -4.22 -26.12
C LEU A 248 9.43 -5.25 -24.97
N GLN A 249 8.23 -5.77 -24.68
CA GLN A 249 8.05 -6.75 -23.59
C GLN A 249 8.59 -8.15 -23.92
N PHE A 250 8.73 -8.47 -25.20
CA PHE A 250 9.13 -9.79 -25.69
C PHE A 250 10.44 -9.79 -26.50
N GLU A 251 11.10 -8.64 -26.65
CA GLU A 251 12.39 -8.48 -27.35
C GLU A 251 13.48 -9.43 -26.82
N ASN A 252 13.56 -9.59 -25.50
CA ASN A 252 14.52 -10.49 -24.84
C ASN A 252 13.97 -11.92 -24.64
N THR A 253 12.86 -12.27 -25.28
CA THR A 253 12.29 -13.62 -25.26
C THR A 253 12.42 -14.24 -26.65
N GLY A 254 12.68 -15.54 -26.76
CA GLY A 254 12.74 -16.26 -28.05
C GLY A 254 11.38 -16.38 -28.76
N ILE A 255 10.47 -15.43 -28.54
CA ILE A 255 9.10 -15.43 -29.04
C ILE A 255 9.04 -14.53 -30.27
N GLU A 256 8.67 -15.11 -31.40
CA GLU A 256 8.44 -14.36 -32.63
C GLU A 256 7.05 -13.72 -32.58
N ILE A 257 6.97 -12.42 -32.89
CA ILE A 257 5.71 -11.69 -33.00
C ILE A 257 5.40 -11.52 -34.50
N GLU A 258 4.32 -12.15 -34.95
CA GLU A 258 3.82 -12.06 -36.32
C GLU A 258 2.60 -11.13 -36.35
N ILE A 259 2.72 -9.99 -37.01
CA ILE A 259 1.66 -8.98 -37.11
C ILE A 259 1.03 -9.08 -38.49
N LEU A 260 -0.20 -9.59 -38.54
CA LEU A 260 -0.99 -9.75 -39.76
C LEU A 260 -2.15 -8.76 -39.74
N LEU A 261 -1.82 -7.47 -39.61
CA LEU A 261 -2.78 -6.37 -39.61
C LEU A 261 -2.81 -5.68 -40.98
N PRO A 262 -3.98 -5.24 -41.48
CA PRO A 262 -4.08 -4.45 -42.70
C PRO A 262 -3.25 -3.15 -42.64
N LYS A 263 -2.80 -2.66 -43.81
CA LYS A 263 -2.16 -1.34 -43.91
C LYS A 263 -3.11 -0.27 -43.34
N ASN A 264 -2.60 0.62 -42.48
CA ASN A 264 -3.35 1.67 -41.75
C ASN A 264 -4.36 1.18 -40.70
N TYR A 265 -4.31 -0.08 -40.26
CA TYR A 265 -5.19 -0.57 -39.18
C TYR A 265 -4.89 0.07 -37.81
N LEU A 266 -3.63 0.46 -37.58
CA LEU A 266 -3.19 1.07 -36.33
C LEU A 266 -3.45 2.58 -36.36
N ASP A 267 -4.36 3.06 -35.53
CA ASP A 267 -4.65 4.49 -35.37
C ASP A 267 -4.42 4.92 -33.91
N LYS A 268 -3.82 6.09 -33.70
CA LYS A 268 -3.69 6.71 -32.37
C LYS A 268 -5.05 7.00 -31.75
N ARG A 269 -6.08 7.28 -32.56
CA ARG A 269 -7.47 7.52 -32.12
C ARG A 269 -8.14 6.28 -31.52
N ASN A 270 -7.67 5.08 -31.90
CA ASN A 270 -8.20 3.82 -31.38
C ASN A 270 -7.81 3.57 -29.92
N LEU A 271 -6.85 4.34 -29.37
CA LEU A 271 -6.55 4.29 -27.94
C LEU A 271 -7.75 4.85 -27.17
N PRO A 272 -8.47 4.02 -26.39
CA PRO A 272 -9.68 4.48 -25.70
C PRO A 272 -9.31 5.58 -24.72
N ASN A 273 -10.15 6.62 -24.65
CA ASN A 273 -9.93 7.69 -23.68
C ASN A 273 -10.01 7.09 -22.26
N LYS A 274 -8.87 7.06 -21.55
CA LYS A 274 -8.77 6.50 -20.20
C LYS A 274 -9.81 7.11 -19.24
N LYS A 275 -10.11 8.40 -19.38
CA LYS A 275 -11.16 9.07 -18.59
C LYS A 275 -12.54 8.46 -18.89
N GLN A 276 -12.87 8.25 -20.16
CA GLN A 276 -14.14 7.63 -20.57
C GLN A 276 -14.24 6.19 -20.06
N LEU A 277 -13.16 5.42 -20.15
CA LEU A 277 -13.14 4.04 -19.66
C LEU A 277 -13.28 3.97 -18.14
N ASP A 278 -12.57 4.82 -17.40
CA ASP A 278 -12.67 4.88 -15.95
C ASP A 278 -14.07 5.30 -15.50
N LEU A 279 -14.69 6.28 -16.17
CA LEU A 279 -16.06 6.72 -15.88
C LEU A 279 -17.09 5.63 -16.21
N SER A 280 -17.00 4.97 -17.36
CA SER A 280 -17.91 3.89 -17.74
C SER A 280 -17.80 2.68 -16.81
N LYS A 281 -16.57 2.25 -16.48
CA LYS A 281 -16.34 1.20 -15.46
C LYS A 281 -16.89 1.58 -14.10
N THR A 282 -16.70 2.84 -13.68
CA THR A 282 -17.22 3.34 -12.41
C THR A 282 -18.75 3.36 -12.42
N LYS A 283 -19.39 3.85 -13.48
CA LYS A 283 -20.85 3.83 -13.64
C LYS A 283 -21.39 2.40 -13.53
N LYS A 284 -20.82 1.46 -14.27
CA LYS A 284 -21.21 0.05 -14.20
C LYS A 284 -21.05 -0.52 -12.79
N SER A 285 -19.88 -0.36 -12.18
CA SER A 285 -19.61 -0.86 -10.83
C SER A 285 -20.52 -0.25 -9.75
N LEU A 286 -21.01 0.97 -9.93
CA LEU A 286 -21.94 1.62 -9.00
C LEU A 286 -23.36 1.07 -9.19
N LEU A 287 -23.79 0.85 -10.43
CA LEU A 287 -25.10 0.24 -10.73
C LEU A 287 -25.16 -1.19 -10.21
N ASP A 288 -24.07 -1.97 -10.35
CA ASP A 288 -23.99 -3.35 -9.82
C ASP A 288 -24.14 -3.42 -8.28
N MET A 289 -24.03 -2.30 -7.54
CA MET A 289 -24.17 -2.25 -6.08
C MET A 289 -25.60 -2.06 -5.58
N VAL A 290 -26.56 -1.86 -6.49
CA VAL A 290 -27.96 -1.57 -6.17
C VAL A 290 -28.90 -2.50 -6.96
N PRO A 291 -30.11 -2.79 -6.44
CA PRO A 291 -31.11 -3.57 -7.18
C PRO A 291 -31.71 -2.76 -8.33
N GLU A 292 -32.32 -3.44 -9.31
CA GLU A 292 -32.88 -2.81 -10.51
C GLU A 292 -33.87 -1.67 -10.20
N LYS A 293 -34.72 -1.84 -9.19
CA LYS A 293 -35.66 -0.79 -8.73
C LYS A 293 -34.97 0.53 -8.34
N ALA A 294 -33.70 0.49 -7.94
CA ALA A 294 -32.94 1.66 -7.53
C ALA A 294 -32.02 2.19 -8.63
N HIS A 295 -31.94 1.52 -9.79
CA HIS A 295 -31.14 1.96 -10.93
C HIS A 295 -31.59 3.35 -11.39
N LEU A 296 -32.91 3.60 -11.42
CA LEU A 296 -33.47 4.89 -11.84
C LEU A 296 -32.92 6.06 -11.02
N TYR A 297 -32.91 5.93 -9.69
CA TYR A 297 -32.43 7.00 -8.79
C TYR A 297 -30.92 7.19 -8.94
N LEU A 298 -30.17 6.09 -8.98
CA LEU A 298 -28.71 6.17 -9.08
C LEU A 298 -28.24 6.64 -10.45
N SER A 299 -28.91 6.26 -11.53
CA SER A 299 -28.58 6.71 -12.89
C SER A 299 -28.78 8.21 -13.02
N GLY A 300 -29.88 8.76 -12.49
CA GLY A 300 -30.11 10.20 -12.44
C GLY A 300 -28.95 10.93 -11.77
N MET A 301 -28.52 10.44 -10.59
CA MET A 301 -27.37 11.02 -9.88
C MET A 301 -26.06 10.95 -10.66
N VAL A 302 -25.77 9.80 -11.26
CA VAL A 302 -24.55 9.59 -12.04
C VAL A 302 -24.54 10.49 -13.27
N ASP A 303 -25.66 10.59 -13.98
CA ASP A 303 -25.76 11.38 -15.20
C ASP A 303 -25.64 12.88 -14.91
N THR A 304 -26.26 13.38 -13.83
CA THR A 304 -26.06 14.77 -13.37
C THR A 304 -24.60 15.05 -12.98
N LEU A 305 -23.94 14.13 -12.25
CA LEU A 305 -22.52 14.29 -11.88
C LEU A 305 -21.62 14.30 -13.12
N LEU A 306 -21.91 13.47 -14.12
CA LEU A 306 -21.16 13.43 -15.39
C LEU A 306 -21.39 14.71 -16.20
N ALA A 307 -22.62 15.21 -16.28
CA ALA A 307 -22.96 16.46 -16.97
C ALA A 307 -22.22 17.67 -16.36
N LEU A 308 -22.10 17.70 -15.03
CA LEU A 308 -21.32 18.70 -14.30
C LEU A 308 -19.78 18.46 -14.35
N ASN A 309 -19.33 17.47 -15.12
CA ASN A 309 -17.92 17.14 -15.37
C ASN A 309 -17.14 16.77 -14.09
N TYR A 310 -17.79 16.11 -13.13
CA TYR A 310 -17.14 15.60 -11.93
C TYR A 310 -16.20 14.42 -12.25
N SER A 311 -15.22 14.22 -11.36
CA SER A 311 -14.22 13.16 -11.49
C SER A 311 -14.73 11.79 -11.03
N SER A 312 -14.10 10.70 -11.50
CA SER A 312 -14.46 9.32 -11.10
C SER A 312 -14.30 9.05 -9.60
N SER A 313 -13.44 9.79 -8.89
CA SER A 313 -13.36 9.73 -7.44
C SER A 313 -14.55 10.41 -6.78
N THR A 314 -14.97 11.59 -7.27
CA THR A 314 -16.16 12.27 -6.77
C THR A 314 -17.42 11.44 -7.00
N LEU A 315 -17.58 10.83 -8.18
CA LEU A 315 -18.66 9.89 -8.46
C LEU A 315 -18.71 8.79 -7.39
N ARG A 316 -17.58 8.11 -7.14
CA ARG A 316 -17.52 7.04 -6.12
C ARG A 316 -17.89 7.52 -4.72
N THR A 317 -17.43 8.70 -4.30
CA THR A 317 -17.73 9.25 -2.98
C THR A 317 -19.21 9.63 -2.85
N TYR A 318 -19.75 10.37 -3.81
CA TYR A 318 -21.11 10.90 -3.74
C TYR A 318 -22.14 9.79 -3.96
N CYS A 319 -21.96 8.98 -5.00
CA CYS A 319 -22.82 7.83 -5.26
C CYS A 319 -22.70 6.78 -4.15
N GLY A 320 -21.51 6.53 -3.62
CA GLY A 320 -21.34 5.62 -2.48
C GLY A 320 -22.12 6.06 -1.24
N ALA A 321 -22.09 7.36 -0.94
CA ALA A 321 -22.92 7.95 0.12
C ALA A 321 -24.42 7.79 -0.16
N PHE A 322 -24.85 8.07 -1.39
CA PHE A 322 -26.25 7.93 -1.78
C PHE A 322 -26.73 6.48 -1.78
N ILE A 323 -25.89 5.53 -2.20
CA ILE A 323 -26.20 4.09 -2.14
C ILE A 323 -26.39 3.65 -0.69
N GLN A 324 -25.54 4.12 0.24
CA GLN A 324 -25.69 3.82 1.66
C GLN A 324 -26.99 4.41 2.24
N PHE A 325 -27.38 5.61 1.77
CA PHE A 325 -28.67 6.22 2.09
C PHE A 325 -29.85 5.38 1.57
N LEU A 326 -29.84 5.02 0.28
CA LEU A 326 -30.87 4.17 -0.31
C LEU A 326 -30.99 2.82 0.41
N ARG A 327 -29.87 2.20 0.77
CA ARG A 327 -29.85 0.92 1.52
C ARG A 327 -30.52 1.02 2.87
N TYR A 328 -30.36 2.14 3.59
CA TYR A 328 -30.99 2.33 4.89
C TYR A 328 -32.53 2.38 4.78
N PHE A 329 -33.06 3.00 3.72
CA PHE A 329 -34.49 3.07 3.44
C PHE A 329 -35.01 1.93 2.56
N ALA A 330 -34.30 0.79 2.49
CA ALA A 330 -34.67 -0.36 1.68
C ALA A 330 -34.98 -0.03 0.20
N PHE A 331 -34.30 0.99 -0.34
CA PHE A 331 -34.48 1.52 -1.69
C PHE A 331 -35.89 2.06 -1.98
N ARG A 332 -36.54 2.66 -0.98
CA ARG A 332 -37.77 3.46 -1.17
C ARG A 332 -37.49 4.67 -2.07
N ASN A 333 -38.54 5.20 -2.69
CA ASN A 333 -38.44 6.43 -3.47
C ASN A 333 -37.88 7.58 -2.60
N PRO A 334 -36.75 8.19 -2.98
CA PRO A 334 -36.15 9.29 -2.22
C PRO A 334 -37.07 10.51 -2.07
N GLU A 335 -38.01 10.73 -2.98
CA GLU A 335 -38.91 11.88 -2.91
C GLU A 335 -39.89 11.80 -1.73
N GLU A 336 -40.23 10.59 -1.30
CA GLU A 336 -41.13 10.28 -0.18
C GLU A 336 -40.42 10.28 1.18
N ILE A 337 -39.11 10.54 1.22
CA ILE A 337 -38.35 10.54 2.47
C ILE A 337 -38.39 11.93 3.09
N SER A 338 -38.92 12.00 4.32
CA SER A 338 -39.05 13.24 5.06
C SER A 338 -37.70 13.73 5.60
N ARG A 339 -37.61 15.02 5.93
CA ARG A 339 -36.40 15.60 6.53
C ARG A 339 -36.05 14.95 7.87
N GLU A 340 -37.06 14.63 8.67
CA GLU A 340 -36.94 13.98 9.99
C GLU A 340 -36.38 12.56 9.86
N GLU A 341 -36.82 11.82 8.84
CA GLU A 341 -36.27 10.51 8.52
C GLU A 341 -34.79 10.59 8.13
N ILE A 342 -34.39 11.61 7.35
CA ILE A 342 -33.00 11.84 6.95
C ILE A 342 -32.13 12.19 8.16
N ILE A 343 -32.65 12.98 9.11
CA ILE A 343 -31.97 13.26 10.39
C ILE A 343 -31.74 11.96 11.16
N ARG A 344 -32.77 11.11 11.25
CA ARG A 344 -32.68 9.82 11.94
C ARG A 344 -31.65 8.89 11.30
N PHE A 345 -31.60 8.85 9.97
CA PHE A 345 -30.57 8.14 9.22
C PHE A 345 -29.16 8.63 9.61
N LEU A 346 -28.91 9.93 9.53
CA LEU A 346 -27.61 10.50 9.87
C LEU A 346 -27.24 10.28 11.33
N GLY A 347 -28.21 10.39 12.25
CA GLY A 347 -28.05 10.04 13.67
C GLY A 347 -27.60 8.60 13.86
N SER A 348 -28.26 7.64 13.21
CA SER A 348 -27.91 6.22 13.29
C SER A 348 -26.49 5.92 12.76
N LEU A 349 -26.00 6.70 11.79
CA LEU A 349 -24.62 6.57 11.30
C LEU A 349 -23.60 7.11 12.30
N MET A 350 -23.92 8.22 12.97
CA MET A 350 -23.05 8.79 14.00
C MET A 350 -22.98 7.88 15.23
N GLU A 351 -24.10 7.28 15.65
CA GLU A 351 -24.15 6.28 16.73
C GLU A 351 -23.26 5.06 16.44
N ARG A 352 -23.16 4.65 15.17
CA ARG A 352 -22.26 3.56 14.73
C ARG A 352 -20.78 3.95 14.66
N GLY A 353 -20.42 5.16 15.11
CA GLY A 353 -19.03 5.63 15.15
C GLY A 353 -18.50 6.17 13.83
N LEU A 354 -19.37 6.60 12.90
CA LEU A 354 -18.92 7.20 11.65
C LEU A 354 -18.19 8.53 11.92
N SER A 355 -16.98 8.68 11.38
CA SER A 355 -16.20 9.92 11.56
C SER A 355 -16.91 11.14 10.98
N ALA A 356 -16.69 12.30 11.59
CA ALA A 356 -17.28 13.57 11.13
C ALA A 356 -17.00 13.89 9.64
N THR A 357 -15.80 13.58 9.14
CA THR A 357 -15.44 13.78 7.73
C THR A 357 -16.26 12.87 6.81
N SER A 358 -16.50 11.63 7.22
CA SER A 358 -17.35 10.70 6.48
C SER A 358 -18.81 11.14 6.55
N GLY A 359 -19.30 11.58 7.72
CA GLY A 359 -20.64 12.18 7.87
C GLY A 359 -20.87 13.39 6.95
N HIS A 360 -19.90 14.28 6.81
CA HIS A 360 -19.99 15.39 5.85
C HIS A 360 -20.05 14.91 4.40
N SER A 361 -19.28 13.87 4.06
CA SER A 361 -19.31 13.28 2.71
C SER A 361 -20.68 12.64 2.44
N MET A 362 -21.29 12.01 3.46
CA MET A 362 -22.64 11.48 3.41
C MET A 362 -23.67 12.57 3.12
N VAL A 363 -23.65 13.64 3.93
CA VAL A 363 -24.55 14.79 3.75
C VAL A 363 -24.40 15.42 2.38
N ASN A 364 -23.17 15.67 1.92
CA ASN A 364 -22.94 16.27 0.62
C ASN A 364 -23.48 15.38 -0.52
N GLY A 365 -23.33 14.06 -0.42
CA GLY A 365 -23.88 13.12 -1.41
C GLY A 365 -25.41 13.14 -1.45
N VAL A 366 -26.05 13.07 -0.27
CA VAL A 366 -27.52 13.10 -0.15
C VAL A 366 -28.07 14.47 -0.58
N GLN A 367 -27.51 15.57 -0.06
CA GLN A 367 -27.90 16.92 -0.42
C GLN A 367 -27.71 17.20 -1.91
N PHE A 368 -26.62 16.72 -2.52
CA PHE A 368 -26.42 16.84 -3.96
C PHE A 368 -27.56 16.19 -4.74
N TYR A 369 -28.01 15.00 -4.33
CA TYR A 369 -29.16 14.34 -4.97
C TYR A 369 -30.42 15.20 -4.90
N TYR A 370 -30.83 15.63 -3.70
CA TYR A 370 -32.06 16.43 -3.55
C TYR A 370 -31.98 17.80 -4.25
N GLN A 371 -30.82 18.46 -4.24
CA GLN A 371 -30.68 19.79 -4.84
C GLN A 371 -30.50 19.74 -6.36
N GLN A 372 -29.59 18.89 -6.85
CA GLN A 372 -29.13 18.90 -8.24
C GLN A 372 -29.86 17.89 -9.13
N VAL A 373 -30.35 16.78 -8.55
CA VAL A 373 -31.08 15.75 -9.31
C VAL A 373 -32.58 16.01 -9.23
N LEU A 374 -33.12 16.23 -8.02
CA LEU A 374 -34.55 16.49 -7.81
C LEU A 374 -34.93 17.98 -7.91
N GLY A 375 -33.95 18.89 -8.03
CA GLY A 375 -34.23 20.33 -8.14
C GLY A 375 -34.77 21.01 -6.88
N LYS A 376 -34.79 20.33 -5.72
CA LYS A 376 -35.29 20.90 -4.44
C LYS A 376 -34.25 21.85 -3.85
N ARG A 377 -34.29 23.12 -4.28
CA ARG A 377 -33.30 24.16 -3.88
C ARG A 377 -33.34 24.49 -2.38
N ASP A 378 -34.50 24.39 -1.75
CA ASP A 378 -34.68 24.67 -0.32
C ASP A 378 -34.18 23.52 0.58
N PHE A 379 -33.80 22.39 -0.03
CA PHE A 379 -33.32 21.24 0.72
C PHE A 379 -31.85 21.43 1.12
N THR A 380 -31.63 21.95 2.33
CA THR A 380 -30.28 22.10 2.91
C THR A 380 -30.16 21.29 4.19
N PHE A 381 -29.08 20.52 4.28
CA PHE A 381 -28.74 19.81 5.50
C PHE A 381 -27.32 20.16 5.90
N VAL A 382 -27.15 20.77 7.06
CA VAL A 382 -25.82 21.09 7.59
C VAL A 382 -25.66 20.29 8.86
N LEU A 383 -24.81 19.26 8.82
CA LEU A 383 -24.34 18.66 10.07
C LEU A 383 -23.53 19.73 10.81
N PRO A 384 -23.81 19.97 12.10
CA PRO A 384 -22.94 20.80 12.91
C PRO A 384 -21.56 20.15 12.86
N ARG A 385 -20.55 20.91 12.42
CA ARG A 385 -19.18 20.44 12.44
C ARG A 385 -18.82 20.25 13.90
N PRO A 386 -18.55 19.02 14.37
CA PRO A 386 -17.90 18.89 15.67
C PRO A 386 -16.63 19.71 15.59
N LYS A 387 -16.32 20.47 16.65
CA LYS A 387 -15.05 21.20 16.73
C LYS A 387 -13.95 20.19 16.48
N LYS A 388 -13.37 20.20 15.26
CA LYS A 388 -12.25 19.33 14.95
C LYS A 388 -11.15 19.73 15.91
N GLU A 389 -10.68 18.79 16.72
CA GLU A 389 -9.36 18.93 17.33
C GLU A 389 -8.40 19.29 16.21
N LYS A 390 -7.85 20.50 16.26
CA LYS A 390 -6.84 20.96 15.31
C LYS A 390 -5.54 20.25 15.68
N LYS A 391 -5.45 18.94 15.37
CA LYS A 391 -4.20 18.20 15.50
C LYS A 391 -3.20 18.84 14.55
N LEU A 392 -2.06 19.25 15.10
CA LEU A 392 -0.95 19.75 14.31
C LEU A 392 -0.59 18.70 13.25
N PRO A 393 -0.39 19.08 11.98
CA PRO A 393 0.04 18.13 10.96
C PRO A 393 1.31 17.44 11.42
N VAL A 394 1.38 16.13 11.23
CA VAL A 394 2.64 15.41 11.42
C VAL A 394 3.62 15.91 10.36
N VAL A 395 4.78 16.36 10.79
CA VAL A 395 5.91 16.78 9.95
C VAL A 395 7.09 15.87 10.24
N LEU A 396 7.79 15.48 9.17
CA LEU A 396 9.06 14.77 9.24
C LEU A 396 10.21 15.79 9.30
N THR A 397 11.20 15.55 10.14
CA THR A 397 12.46 16.32 10.16
C THR A 397 13.28 16.04 8.90
N MET A 398 14.31 16.86 8.64
CA MET A 398 15.23 16.63 7.52
C MET A 398 15.94 15.27 7.64
N GLU A 399 16.38 14.89 8.83
CA GLU A 399 17.03 13.60 9.10
C GLU A 399 16.08 12.43 8.83
N GLU A 400 14.83 12.52 9.29
CA GLU A 400 13.81 11.49 9.03
C GLU A 400 13.53 11.35 7.53
N CYS A 401 13.49 12.47 6.79
CA CYS A 401 13.35 12.43 5.34
C CYS A 401 14.55 11.72 4.68
N LEU A 402 15.78 12.01 5.11
CA LEU A 402 16.99 11.35 4.61
C LEU A 402 16.98 9.85 4.88
N LEU A 403 16.56 9.40 6.07
CA LEU A 403 16.40 7.98 6.39
C LEU A 403 15.42 7.29 5.44
N ILE A 404 14.28 7.92 5.15
CA ILE A 404 13.29 7.40 4.19
C ILE A 404 13.89 7.29 2.79
N PHE A 405 14.66 8.28 2.33
CA PHE A 405 15.25 8.22 1.00
C PHE A 405 16.39 7.20 0.91
N LYS A 406 17.16 7.01 1.98
CA LYS A 406 18.31 6.09 2.01
C LYS A 406 17.90 4.63 1.82
N VAL A 407 16.80 4.20 2.44
CA VAL A 407 16.32 2.80 2.38
C VAL A 407 15.66 2.40 1.05
N VAL A 408 15.46 3.36 0.14
CA VAL A 408 14.82 3.08 -1.16
C VAL A 408 15.87 2.79 -2.21
N ASP A 409 16.10 1.51 -2.51
CA ASP A 409 17.13 1.10 -3.47
C ASP A 409 16.74 1.37 -4.93
N ASN A 410 15.45 1.23 -5.24
CA ASN A 410 14.97 1.41 -6.61
C ASN A 410 15.10 2.89 -7.03
N PRO A 411 15.90 3.22 -8.07
CA PRO A 411 16.17 4.60 -8.45
C PRO A 411 14.92 5.35 -8.87
N LYS A 412 13.95 4.69 -9.52
CA LYS A 412 12.65 5.28 -9.87
C LYS A 412 11.89 5.71 -8.62
N HIS A 413 11.80 4.82 -7.63
CA HIS A 413 11.05 5.07 -6.40
C HIS A 413 11.72 6.16 -5.54
N LYS A 414 13.05 6.12 -5.45
CA LYS A 414 13.84 7.12 -4.74
C LYS A 414 13.64 8.50 -5.35
N LEU A 415 13.79 8.63 -6.67
CA LEU A 415 13.61 9.89 -7.38
C LEU A 415 12.18 10.45 -7.27
N LEU A 416 11.19 9.56 -7.25
CA LEU A 416 9.78 9.92 -7.06
C LEU A 416 9.54 10.58 -5.70
N LEU A 417 10.07 10.00 -4.62
CA LEU A 417 9.95 10.57 -3.28
C LEU A 417 10.78 11.87 -3.14
N LEU A 418 11.98 11.91 -3.73
CA LEU A 418 12.83 13.10 -3.74
C LEU A 418 12.16 14.29 -4.43
N ILE A 419 11.55 14.10 -5.61
CA ILE A 419 10.77 15.14 -6.27
C ILE A 419 9.56 15.56 -5.43
N GLY A 420 8.87 14.58 -4.82
CA GLY A 420 7.71 14.86 -3.96
C GLY A 420 8.05 15.78 -2.78
N TYR A 421 9.22 15.57 -2.16
CA TYR A 421 9.76 16.44 -1.12
C TYR A 421 10.34 17.73 -1.71
N GLY A 422 11.34 17.67 -2.57
CA GLY A 422 12.12 18.83 -3.02
C GLY A 422 11.36 19.86 -3.86
N ALA A 423 10.27 19.46 -4.54
CA ALA A 423 9.41 20.38 -5.29
C ALA A 423 8.01 20.53 -4.67
N GLY A 424 7.74 19.89 -3.52
CA GLY A 424 6.46 19.98 -2.82
C GLY A 424 5.24 19.51 -3.62
N LEU A 425 5.40 18.58 -4.57
CA LEU A 425 4.34 18.16 -5.48
C LEU A 425 3.28 17.27 -4.80
N ARG A 426 2.02 17.36 -5.25
CA ARG A 426 0.98 16.40 -4.83
C ARG A 426 1.23 15.05 -5.49
N VAL A 427 0.80 13.95 -4.86
CA VAL A 427 0.95 12.60 -5.43
C VAL A 427 0.39 12.48 -6.86
N SER A 428 -0.75 13.13 -7.14
CA SER A 428 -1.35 13.17 -8.48
C SER A 428 -0.51 13.95 -9.49
N GLU A 429 0.16 15.01 -9.04
CA GLU A 429 1.02 15.86 -9.88
C GLU A 429 2.34 15.15 -10.20
N ILE A 430 2.90 14.42 -9.22
CA ILE A 430 4.12 13.62 -9.40
C ILE A 430 3.90 12.57 -10.49
N VAL A 431 2.78 11.83 -10.43
CA VAL A 431 2.53 10.75 -11.40
C VAL A 431 2.14 11.26 -12.79
N SER A 432 1.59 12.47 -12.89
CA SER A 432 1.19 13.07 -14.17
C SER A 432 2.31 13.88 -14.83
N LEU A 433 3.47 14.03 -14.17
CA LEU A 433 4.56 14.87 -14.62
C LEU A 433 5.17 14.34 -15.93
N LYS A 434 5.30 15.20 -16.94
CA LYS A 434 5.91 14.86 -18.23
C LYS A 434 7.31 15.47 -18.36
N TRP A 435 8.14 14.89 -19.22
CA TRP A 435 9.48 15.45 -19.50
C TRP A 435 9.41 16.86 -20.07
N SER A 436 8.38 17.17 -20.88
CA SER A 436 8.10 18.51 -21.41
C SER A 436 7.75 19.54 -20.34
N ASP A 437 7.44 19.10 -19.12
CA ASP A 437 7.06 19.98 -18.02
C ASP A 437 8.28 20.37 -17.16
N ILE A 438 9.44 19.71 -17.34
CA ILE A 438 10.67 20.03 -16.61
C ILE A 438 11.53 20.95 -17.48
N LEU A 439 11.74 22.17 -17.00
CA LEU A 439 12.61 23.17 -17.62
C LEU A 439 13.97 23.11 -16.91
N PHE A 440 14.90 22.34 -17.48
CA PHE A 440 16.23 22.10 -16.88
C PHE A 440 17.06 23.38 -16.80
N GLU A 441 17.09 24.19 -17.87
CA GLU A 441 17.84 25.45 -17.91
C GLU A 441 17.39 26.43 -16.81
N GLU A 442 16.07 26.58 -16.65
CA GLU A 442 15.49 27.49 -15.67
C GLU A 442 15.42 26.92 -14.25
N HIS A 443 15.76 25.64 -14.05
CA HIS A 443 15.57 24.91 -12.79
C HIS A 443 14.14 25.04 -12.24
N LYS A 444 13.15 24.84 -13.13
CA LYS A 444 11.72 24.91 -12.79
C LYS A 444 10.95 23.72 -13.33
N ILE A 445 9.84 23.42 -12.67
CA ILE A 445 8.84 22.45 -13.13
C ILE A 445 7.52 23.17 -13.36
N HIS A 446 6.96 23.02 -14.55
CA HIS A 446 5.65 23.52 -14.92
C HIS A 446 4.56 22.51 -14.55
N VAL A 447 3.88 22.73 -13.43
CA VAL A 447 2.78 21.86 -12.99
C VAL A 447 1.48 22.30 -13.66
N LYS A 448 1.08 21.55 -14.69
CA LYS A 448 -0.17 21.78 -15.43
C LYS A 448 -1.37 21.12 -14.76
N ASN A 449 -2.56 21.71 -14.93
CA ASN A 449 -3.84 21.17 -14.45
C ASN A 449 -3.87 20.87 -12.94
N ALA A 450 -3.28 21.74 -12.11
CA ALA A 450 -3.36 21.56 -10.67
C ALA A 450 -4.81 21.70 -10.16
N LYS A 451 -5.04 21.38 -8.88
CA LYS A 451 -6.36 21.48 -8.24
C LYS A 451 -7.00 22.86 -8.56
N GLY A 452 -8.14 22.83 -9.27
CA GLY A 452 -8.83 24.04 -9.75
C GLY A 452 -8.49 24.46 -11.18
N LYS A 453 -7.82 23.59 -11.97
CA LYS A 453 -7.37 23.86 -13.35
C LYS A 453 -6.44 25.09 -13.46
N LYS A 454 -5.60 25.29 -12.44
CA LYS A 454 -4.60 26.37 -12.44
C LYS A 454 -3.22 25.78 -12.65
N ASP A 455 -2.44 26.43 -13.50
CA ASP A 455 -1.06 26.09 -13.73
C ASP A 455 -0.16 26.85 -12.76
N ARG A 456 0.99 26.28 -12.41
CA ARG A 456 1.99 26.95 -11.58
C ARG A 456 3.39 26.47 -11.88
N MET A 457 4.35 27.36 -11.67
CA MET A 457 5.78 27.04 -11.69
C MET A 457 6.24 26.69 -10.28
N VAL A 458 6.97 25.59 -10.15
CA VAL A 458 7.64 25.20 -8.89
C VAL A 458 9.14 25.02 -9.13
N MET A 459 9.93 25.13 -8.05
CA MET A 459 11.37 24.94 -8.12
C MET A 459 11.74 23.49 -8.45
N LEU A 460 12.81 23.32 -9.22
CA LEU A 460 13.50 22.04 -9.43
C LEU A 460 14.80 22.07 -8.60
N PRO A 461 14.97 21.18 -7.59
CA PRO A 461 16.21 21.14 -6.84
C PRO A 461 17.41 20.77 -7.73
N TYR A 462 18.49 21.56 -7.66
CA TYR A 462 19.74 21.31 -8.39
C TYR A 462 20.30 19.91 -8.14
N SER A 463 20.21 19.43 -6.90
CA SER A 463 20.73 18.12 -6.48
C SER A 463 20.09 16.92 -7.19
N ILE A 464 18.86 17.07 -7.72
CA ILE A 464 18.16 15.97 -8.40
C ILE A 464 18.30 16.01 -9.91
N VAL A 465 18.87 17.09 -10.49
CA VAL A 465 18.99 17.27 -11.94
C VAL A 465 19.82 16.15 -12.56
N SER A 466 21.02 15.89 -12.02
CA SER A 466 21.88 14.81 -12.52
C SER A 466 21.23 13.44 -12.36
N SER A 467 20.48 13.22 -11.26
CA SER A 467 19.73 11.98 -11.05
C SER A 467 18.57 11.82 -12.05
N LEU A 468 17.91 12.92 -12.42
CA LEU A 468 16.84 12.94 -13.43
C LEU A 468 17.38 12.67 -14.83
N GLN A 469 18.52 13.27 -15.19
CA GLN A 469 19.19 13.05 -16.46
C GLN A 469 19.65 11.60 -16.59
N LEU A 470 20.35 11.08 -15.59
CA LEU A 470 20.75 9.67 -15.53
C LEU A 470 19.54 8.73 -15.61
N TYR A 471 18.47 9.03 -14.87
CA TYR A 471 17.25 8.25 -14.94
C TYR A 471 16.61 8.29 -16.34
N ARG A 472 16.63 9.44 -17.02
CA ARG A 472 16.12 9.59 -18.39
C ARG A 472 16.92 8.73 -19.37
N GLU A 473 18.23 8.67 -19.23
CA GLU A 473 19.11 7.85 -20.06
C GLU A 473 18.89 6.35 -19.82
N LEU A 474 18.78 5.94 -18.56
CA LEU A 474 18.61 4.53 -18.17
C LEU A 474 17.25 3.95 -18.61
N TYR A 475 16.17 4.71 -18.43
CA TYR A 475 14.81 4.22 -18.64
C TYR A 475 14.20 4.65 -19.98
N LYS A 476 14.81 5.61 -20.70
CA LYS A 476 14.38 6.12 -22.01
C LYS A 476 12.87 6.42 -22.12
N GLY A 477 12.26 6.87 -21.02
CA GLY A 477 10.83 7.18 -20.96
C GLY A 477 10.48 8.30 -21.93
N LYS A 478 9.44 8.11 -22.75
CA LYS A 478 9.13 9.02 -23.87
C LYS A 478 8.21 10.17 -23.46
N LEU A 479 7.24 9.92 -22.58
CA LEU A 479 6.16 10.89 -22.27
C LEU A 479 6.17 11.34 -20.82
N TYR A 480 5.98 10.40 -19.89
CA TYR A 480 5.95 10.70 -18.46
C TYR A 480 7.33 10.55 -17.86
N VAL A 481 7.63 11.35 -16.84
CA VAL A 481 8.87 11.21 -16.06
C VAL A 481 8.85 9.85 -15.35
N PHE A 482 7.74 9.53 -14.68
CA PHE A 482 7.56 8.26 -14.02
C PHE A 482 6.55 7.40 -14.79
N GLU A 483 7.07 6.50 -15.60
CA GLU A 483 6.24 5.55 -16.34
C GLU A 483 5.81 4.37 -15.45
N GLY A 484 4.58 3.92 -15.73
CA GLY A 484 3.89 2.82 -15.10
C GLY A 484 4.52 1.46 -15.43
N GLN A 485 3.67 0.44 -15.46
CA GLN A 485 4.06 -0.88 -15.92
C GLN A 485 4.16 -0.95 -17.46
N PHE A 486 3.52 0.00 -18.15
CA PHE A 486 3.56 0.16 -19.60
C PHE A 486 4.28 1.45 -19.95
N ALA A 487 5.06 1.39 -21.03
CA ALA A 487 5.70 2.57 -21.60
C ALA A 487 4.63 3.60 -22.00
N GLY A 488 4.87 4.87 -21.67
CA GLY A 488 3.94 5.97 -21.95
C GLY A 488 2.71 6.06 -21.04
N GLU A 489 2.52 5.17 -20.06
CA GLU A 489 1.48 5.34 -19.04
C GLU A 489 2.03 6.00 -17.77
N PRO A 490 1.24 6.85 -17.08
CA PRO A 490 1.68 7.43 -15.82
C PRO A 490 1.72 6.36 -14.71
N TYR A 491 2.65 6.52 -13.78
CA TYR A 491 2.72 5.68 -12.58
C TYR A 491 1.43 5.78 -11.74
N SER A 492 1.07 4.73 -11.01
CA SER A 492 -0.17 4.75 -10.21
C SER A 492 0.04 5.46 -8.88
N THR A 493 -0.90 6.34 -8.50
CA THR A 493 -0.89 7.00 -7.18
C THR A 493 -0.93 6.01 -6.03
N GLY A 494 -1.64 4.89 -6.18
CA GLY A 494 -1.68 3.81 -5.20
C GLY A 494 -0.31 3.15 -5.02
N SER A 495 0.41 2.94 -6.13
CA SER A 495 1.77 2.41 -6.11
C SER A 495 2.74 3.37 -5.42
N VAL A 496 2.62 4.68 -5.66
CA VAL A 496 3.42 5.69 -4.94
C VAL A 496 3.17 5.64 -3.43
N GLN A 497 1.91 5.58 -3.02
CA GLN A 497 1.56 5.48 -1.60
C GLN A 497 2.13 4.19 -0.99
N GLN A 498 2.13 3.09 -1.74
CA GLN A 498 2.72 1.84 -1.28
C GLN A 498 4.24 1.93 -1.16
N VAL A 499 4.92 2.56 -2.12
CA VAL A 499 6.35 2.86 -2.04
C VAL A 499 6.68 3.63 -0.76
N MET A 500 5.93 4.69 -0.46
CA MET A 500 6.13 5.48 0.76
C MET A 500 5.91 4.64 2.03
N ARG A 501 4.86 3.81 2.09
CA ARG A 501 4.60 2.93 3.24
C ARG A 501 5.71 1.92 3.44
N THR A 502 6.22 1.32 2.36
CA THR A 502 7.34 0.39 2.43
C THR A 502 8.61 1.10 2.90
N ALA A 503 8.90 2.29 2.36
CA ALA A 503 10.06 3.08 2.78
C ALA A 503 10.01 3.43 4.27
N LEU A 504 8.85 3.89 4.77
CA LEU A 504 8.65 4.19 6.20
C LEU A 504 8.86 2.97 7.11
N LYS A 505 8.36 1.81 6.68
CA LYS A 505 8.54 0.56 7.43
C LYS A 505 10.01 0.15 7.48
N LEU A 506 10.74 0.31 6.37
CA LEU A 506 12.16 -0.04 6.28
C LEU A 506 13.05 0.97 7.01
N SER A 507 12.65 2.24 7.08
CA SER A 507 13.41 3.28 7.78
C SER A 507 13.28 3.21 9.30
N GLY A 508 12.44 2.32 9.85
CA GLY A 508 12.25 2.17 11.29
C GLY A 508 11.49 3.33 11.95
N LEU A 509 10.83 4.20 11.18
CA LEU A 509 10.12 5.35 11.73
C LEU A 509 8.74 4.94 12.25
N GLU A 510 8.45 5.31 13.49
CA GLU A 510 7.13 5.05 14.11
C GLU A 510 6.06 6.07 13.67
N LYS A 511 6.49 7.25 13.18
CA LYS A 511 5.59 8.32 12.74
C LYS A 511 4.71 7.86 11.58
N LYS A 512 3.41 8.14 11.69
CA LYS A 512 2.45 7.93 10.60
C LYS A 512 2.64 9.01 9.53
N ALA A 513 3.43 8.69 8.52
CA ALA A 513 3.68 9.58 7.39
C ALA A 513 3.12 9.03 6.07
N THR A 514 2.91 9.94 5.12
CA THR A 514 2.47 9.65 3.75
C THR A 514 3.21 10.56 2.77
N VAL A 515 2.96 10.40 1.47
CA VAL A 515 3.47 11.34 0.45
C VAL A 515 3.02 12.79 0.75
N HIS A 516 1.82 12.95 1.33
CA HIS A 516 1.36 14.29 1.71
C HIS A 516 2.16 14.87 2.88
N THR A 517 2.65 14.01 3.78
CA THR A 517 3.56 14.41 4.87
C THR A 517 4.87 14.96 4.34
N LEU A 518 5.47 14.36 3.29
CA LEU A 518 6.68 14.92 2.65
C LEU A 518 6.44 16.34 2.13
N ARG A 519 5.28 16.59 1.54
CA ARG A 519 4.89 17.93 1.07
C ARG A 519 4.66 18.91 2.23
N HIS A 520 4.11 18.45 3.36
CA HIS A 520 4.01 19.27 4.56
C HIS A 520 5.41 19.60 5.10
N SER A 521 6.31 18.63 5.20
CA SER A 521 7.70 18.84 5.58
C SER A 521 8.41 19.84 4.68
N PHE A 522 8.27 19.73 3.36
CA PHE A 522 8.82 20.72 2.44
C PHE A 522 8.37 22.15 2.77
N ALA A 523 7.07 22.33 3.00
CA ALA A 523 6.51 23.64 3.32
C ALA A 523 7.03 24.18 4.66
N THR A 524 7.09 23.32 5.69
CA THR A 524 7.60 23.67 7.00
C THR A 524 9.10 24.01 6.93
N HIS A 525 9.91 23.21 6.25
CA HIS A 525 11.35 23.47 6.13
C HIS A 525 11.66 24.75 5.33
N LEU A 526 10.90 25.06 4.28
CA LEU A 526 11.03 26.34 3.59
C LEU A 526 10.74 27.52 4.52
N LEU A 527 9.71 27.40 5.36
CA LEU A 527 9.34 28.42 6.33
C LEU A 527 10.39 28.56 7.44
N GLU A 528 10.94 27.44 7.94
CA GLU A 528 12.03 27.42 8.93
C GLU A 528 13.29 28.08 8.40
N ASN A 529 13.58 27.93 7.10
CA ASN A 529 14.67 28.59 6.40
C ASN A 529 14.37 30.07 6.05
N GLY A 530 13.25 30.63 6.51
CA GLY A 530 12.91 32.05 6.34
C GLY A 530 12.23 32.41 5.02
N THR A 531 11.72 31.43 4.26
CA THR A 531 10.98 31.71 3.02
C THR A 531 9.62 32.34 3.33
N ASP A 532 9.27 33.43 2.65
CA ASP A 532 7.96 34.08 2.81
C ASP A 532 6.80 33.10 2.51
N ILE A 533 5.82 33.10 3.39
CA ILE A 533 4.62 32.26 3.32
C ILE A 533 3.83 32.43 2.01
N ARG A 534 3.86 33.61 1.38
CA ARG A 534 3.23 33.88 0.08
C ARG A 534 3.93 33.11 -1.05
N TYR A 535 5.25 33.05 -1.06
CA TYR A 535 5.99 32.22 -2.02
C TYR A 535 5.71 30.73 -1.80
N ILE A 536 5.67 30.28 -0.54
CA ILE A 536 5.29 28.90 -0.20
C ILE A 536 3.86 28.60 -0.68
N GLN A 537 2.90 29.52 -0.49
CA GLN A 537 1.53 29.38 -0.98
C GLN A 537 1.49 29.20 -2.51
N GLN A 538 2.28 30.00 -3.24
CA GLN A 538 2.38 29.93 -4.70
C GLN A 538 2.97 28.60 -5.15
N PHE A 539 4.09 28.15 -4.57
CA PHE A 539 4.71 26.86 -4.90
C PHE A 539 3.78 25.67 -4.63
N LEU A 540 3.04 25.70 -3.53
CA LEU A 540 2.08 24.65 -3.22
C LEU A 540 0.78 24.78 -4.03
N GLY A 541 0.49 25.93 -4.64
CA GLY A 541 -0.78 26.16 -5.35
C GLY A 541 -1.97 26.04 -4.41
N HIS A 542 -1.92 26.76 -3.28
CA HIS A 542 -3.03 26.89 -2.35
C HIS A 542 -3.89 28.10 -2.73
N SER A 543 -5.20 27.90 -2.91
CA SER A 543 -6.13 28.98 -3.24
C SER A 543 -6.35 29.96 -2.09
N SER A 544 -6.03 29.57 -0.86
CA SER A 544 -6.21 30.37 0.34
C SER A 544 -4.97 30.30 1.21
N ILE A 545 -4.52 31.46 1.70
CA ILE A 545 -3.40 31.56 2.63
C ILE A 545 -3.65 30.77 3.91
N LYS A 546 -4.92 30.65 4.36
CA LYS A 546 -5.32 29.85 5.54
C LYS A 546 -4.83 28.40 5.50
N THR A 547 -4.60 27.85 4.30
CA THR A 547 -4.09 26.48 4.14
C THR A 547 -2.58 26.41 4.36
N THR A 548 -1.87 27.51 4.09
CA THR A 548 -0.41 27.63 4.28
C THR A 548 -0.08 28.10 5.70
N THR A 549 -0.93 28.88 6.35
CA THR A 549 -0.76 29.28 7.77
C THR A 549 -0.80 28.11 8.73
N VAL A 550 -1.25 26.93 8.31
CA VAL A 550 -1.14 25.73 9.15
C VAL A 550 0.32 25.40 9.46
N TYR A 551 1.26 25.75 8.57
CA TYR A 551 2.69 25.50 8.77
C TYR A 551 3.36 26.46 9.75
N THR A 552 2.82 27.67 9.97
CA THR A 552 3.41 28.65 10.90
C THR A 552 3.31 28.21 12.35
N HIS A 553 2.35 27.34 12.67
CA HIS A 553 2.21 26.77 14.01
C HIS A 553 3.21 25.63 14.28
N LEU A 554 3.91 25.15 13.25
CA LEU A 554 4.82 24.01 13.34
C LEU A 554 6.29 24.43 13.45
N THR A 555 6.62 25.66 13.04
CA THR A 555 8.00 26.16 13.03
C THR A 555 8.41 26.62 14.42
N LYS A 556 9.39 25.93 15.01
CA LYS A 556 9.98 26.31 16.30
C LYS A 556 10.76 27.63 16.22
N THR A 557 11.35 27.94 15.06
CA THR A 557 12.26 29.07 14.86
C THR A 557 11.65 30.45 15.13
N ALA A 558 10.34 30.65 14.98
CA ALA A 558 9.71 31.91 15.37
C ALA A 558 9.58 32.02 16.90
N VAL A 559 9.25 30.92 17.58
CA VAL A 559 9.07 30.90 19.04
C VAL A 559 10.43 30.91 19.76
N ASP A 560 11.42 30.17 19.26
CA ASP A 560 12.77 30.09 19.84
C ASP A 560 13.56 31.41 19.68
N LYS A 561 13.26 32.21 18.64
CA LYS A 561 13.81 33.57 18.47
C LYS A 561 13.07 34.64 19.29
N ILE A 562 11.88 34.32 19.81
CA ILE A 562 11.14 35.21 20.70
C ILE A 562 11.60 34.87 22.12
N GLN A 563 12.60 35.62 22.61
CA GLN A 563 13.03 35.53 24.00
C GLN A 563 11.84 35.83 24.91
N SER A 564 11.61 34.99 25.93
CA SER A 564 10.57 35.23 26.93
C SER A 564 10.79 36.61 27.56
N PRO A 565 9.74 37.42 27.77
CA PRO A 565 9.86 38.67 28.51
C PRO A 565 10.48 38.48 29.90
N LEU A 566 10.25 37.31 30.54
CA LEU A 566 10.84 36.96 31.83
C LEU A 566 12.37 36.75 31.72
N ASP A 567 12.81 36.02 30.70
CA ASP A 567 14.25 35.78 30.46
C ASP A 567 14.96 37.09 30.12
N ARG A 568 14.29 37.98 29.38
CA ARG A 568 14.77 39.34 29.10
C ARG A 568 14.88 40.21 30.36
N MET A 569 13.98 40.04 31.34
CA MET A 569 14.06 40.73 32.63
C MET A 569 15.19 40.20 33.51
N ILE A 570 15.48 38.90 33.44
CA ILE A 570 16.59 38.28 34.18
C ILE A 570 17.94 38.74 33.61
N ASP A 571 18.07 38.79 32.27
CA ASP A 571 19.27 39.31 31.58
C ASP A 571 19.58 40.79 31.91
N LEU A 572 18.55 41.60 32.18
CA LEU A 572 18.72 43.00 32.57
C LEU A 572 19.22 43.15 34.02
N LYS A 573 18.85 42.24 34.92
CA LYS A 573 19.34 42.23 36.31
C LYS A 573 20.74 41.64 36.45
N SER A 574 21.11 40.67 35.60
CA SER A 574 22.46 40.10 35.58
C SER A 574 23.47 41.05 34.96
N LYS A 575 23.11 41.82 33.91
CA LYS A 575 23.98 42.89 33.38
C LYS A 575 24.21 44.03 34.36
N LYS A 576 23.19 44.48 35.10
CA LYS A 576 23.37 45.52 36.13
C LYS A 576 24.28 45.13 37.29
N LYS A 577 24.50 43.84 37.55
CA LYS A 577 25.41 43.34 38.59
C LYS A 577 26.86 43.12 38.11
N LEU A 578 27.11 43.29 36.81
CA LEU A 578 28.46 43.23 36.22
C LEU A 578 29.05 44.62 35.97
N ASP A 579 28.21 45.66 36.02
CA ASP A 579 28.58 47.07 35.84
C ASP A 579 28.58 47.87 37.17
N GLU A 580 28.27 47.22 38.31
CA GLU A 580 28.52 47.69 39.69
C GLU A 580 29.63 46.85 40.31
#